data_AF-A0A1J5DC70-F1
#
_entry.id   AF-A0A1J5DC70-F1
#
_cell.length_a   1.000
_cell.length_b   1.000
_cell.length_c   1.000
_cell.angle_alpha   90.00
_cell.angle_beta   90.00
_cell.angle_gamma   90.00
#
_symmetry.space_group_name_H-M   'P 1'
#
loop_
_entity.id
_entity.type
_entity.pdbx_description
1 polymer ?
#
loop_
_entity_poly.entity_id
_entity_poly.type
_entity_poly.pdbx_seq_one_letter_code
_entity_poly.pdbx_strand_id
1 'polypeptide(L)'
;MERSRMPRRIFAFSFFSFVALSILCAENLYPSQSRPNPLKPDFWVRGMPDAIQINSYTCGVAVFQSVAQYFNHWGYQEKYAKELGATPDDGTHPAAIVKGLRNLGLSADIREGLSLGQIKADLKAGKVVIVDYQAWNHKSKGKVYSTEWEDGHYSILVGYNSQLLFLEDPSTLGTIGYLTNTEFLDRWHDYETEGGKRREYVHMAIVIGGPPTRQPLFTHID
;
A
#
# COMPACT_ATOMS: atom_id res chain seq x y z
N MET A 1 99.69 -1.55 -10.67
CA MET A 1 100.29 -2.49 -9.71
C MET A 1 99.23 -3.53 -9.38
N GLU A 2 99.56 -4.79 -9.62
CA GLU A 2 98.90 -6.01 -9.16
C GLU A 2 97.52 -6.46 -9.72
N ARG A 3 97.48 -7.78 -9.98
CA ARG A 3 96.41 -8.62 -10.54
C ARG A 3 95.47 -9.12 -9.43
N SER A 4 94.25 -9.54 -9.77
CA SER A 4 93.57 -10.74 -9.24
C SER A 4 92.11 -10.79 -9.72
N ARG A 5 91.74 -11.65 -10.69
CA ARG A 5 91.11 -12.99 -10.56
C ARG A 5 89.76 -13.05 -9.81
N MET A 6 88.74 -13.47 -10.55
CA MET A 6 87.41 -13.95 -10.09
C MET A 6 87.49 -15.07 -9.04
N PRO A 7 86.39 -15.31 -8.29
CA PRO A 7 85.65 -16.54 -8.55
C PRO A 7 84.10 -16.44 -8.51
N ARG A 8 83.50 -17.41 -9.19
CA ARG A 8 82.07 -17.78 -9.30
C ARG A 8 81.37 -17.96 -7.95
N ARG A 9 80.05 -17.75 -7.90
CA ARG A 9 79.09 -18.70 -7.27
C ARG A 9 77.61 -18.35 -7.54
N ILE A 10 76.86 -19.44 -7.66
CA ILE A 10 75.43 -19.62 -7.91
C ILE A 10 74.63 -19.26 -6.64
N PHE A 11 73.50 -18.57 -6.79
CA PHE A 11 72.39 -18.51 -5.82
C PHE A 11 71.08 -18.41 -6.63
N ALA A 12 70.26 -19.46 -6.69
CA ALA A 12 69.26 -19.91 -5.71
C ALA A 12 67.99 -19.06 -5.73
N PHE A 13 66.91 -19.71 -6.19
CA PHE A 13 65.51 -19.27 -6.09
C PHE A 13 65.12 -18.97 -4.63
N SER A 14 64.38 -17.88 -4.42
CA SER A 14 63.34 -17.83 -3.39
C SER A 14 62.24 -16.87 -3.77
N PHE A 15 61.06 -17.46 -3.95
CA PHE A 15 59.76 -16.82 -3.99
C PHE A 15 59.57 -15.96 -2.74
N PHE A 16 59.25 -14.68 -2.92
CA PHE A 16 58.51 -13.91 -1.91
C PHE A 16 57.24 -13.39 -2.58
N SER A 17 56.14 -14.07 -2.26
CA SER A 17 54.77 -13.65 -2.57
C SER A 17 54.47 -12.40 -1.74
N PHE A 18 54.18 -11.29 -2.41
CA PHE A 18 53.72 -10.09 -1.75
C PHE A 18 52.25 -10.25 -1.34
N VAL A 19 52.06 -10.12 -0.03
CA VAL A 19 50.83 -9.93 0.75
C VAL A 19 49.72 -9.22 -0.02
N ALA A 20 48.60 -9.94 -0.24
CA ALA A 20 47.34 -9.31 -0.62
C ALA A 20 46.77 -8.60 0.63
N LEU A 21 46.71 -7.28 0.56
CA LEU A 21 46.09 -6.41 1.56
C LEU A 21 44.56 -6.60 1.46
N SER A 22 43.99 -7.31 2.44
CA SER A 22 42.56 -7.52 2.58
C SER A 22 41.87 -6.21 2.98
N ILE A 23 41.22 -5.56 2.02
CA ILE A 23 40.23 -4.52 2.30
C ILE A 23 39.00 -5.25 2.83
N LEU A 24 38.80 -5.25 4.15
CA LEU A 24 37.50 -5.50 4.75
C LEU A 24 36.58 -4.35 4.32
N CYS A 25 35.79 -4.57 3.27
CA CYS A 25 34.60 -3.77 3.03
C CYS A 25 33.63 -4.01 4.20
N ALA A 26 33.32 -2.95 4.93
CA ALA A 26 32.27 -2.93 5.94
C ALA A 26 30.89 -3.10 5.26
N GLU A 27 30.52 -4.33 4.92
CA GLU A 27 29.13 -4.71 4.66
C GLU A 27 28.51 -5.12 5.99
N ASN A 28 27.96 -4.16 6.75
CA ASN A 28 26.89 -4.44 7.72
C ASN A 28 26.37 -3.15 8.36
N LEU A 29 25.56 -2.39 7.60
CA LEU A 29 24.71 -1.35 8.17
C LEU A 29 23.28 -1.39 7.62
N TYR A 30 22.72 -2.58 7.34
CA TYR A 30 21.27 -2.77 7.26
C TYR A 30 20.93 -4.21 7.68
N PRO A 31 20.09 -4.43 8.71
CA PRO A 31 19.56 -5.76 8.94
C PRO A 31 18.78 -6.18 7.69
N SER A 32 19.22 -7.29 7.09
CA SER A 32 18.51 -8.04 6.05
C SER A 32 17.05 -8.20 6.47
N GLN A 33 16.16 -7.34 5.96
CA GLN A 33 14.73 -7.60 6.01
C GLN A 33 14.51 -8.90 5.23
N SER A 34 14.21 -9.97 5.95
CA SER A 34 13.86 -11.27 5.36
C SER A 34 12.85 -11.03 4.25
N ARG A 35 13.14 -11.51 3.03
CA ARG A 35 12.22 -11.36 1.88
C ARG A 35 10.81 -11.74 2.34
N PRO A 36 9.80 -10.91 2.09
CA PRO A 36 8.44 -11.29 2.44
C PRO A 36 8.11 -12.64 1.81
N ASN A 37 7.35 -13.45 2.55
CA ASN A 37 6.64 -14.66 2.12
C ASN A 37 6.15 -14.46 0.67
N PRO A 38 6.19 -15.47 -0.23
CA PRO A 38 5.67 -15.32 -1.59
C PRO A 38 4.35 -14.53 -1.60
N LEU A 39 4.18 -13.67 -2.60
CA LEU A 39 2.97 -12.86 -2.87
C LEU A 39 1.76 -13.78 -3.06
N LYS A 40 1.30 -14.33 -1.95
CA LYS A 40 0.31 -15.37 -1.83
C LYS A 40 -0.56 -15.01 -0.62
N PRO A 41 -1.83 -14.66 -0.85
CA PRO A 41 -2.74 -14.36 0.23
C PRO A 41 -3.16 -15.63 0.98
N ASP A 42 -3.27 -15.53 2.31
CA ASP A 42 -3.94 -16.53 3.15
C ASP A 42 -5.46 -16.33 3.10
N PHE A 43 -5.90 -15.09 2.87
CA PHE A 43 -7.30 -14.71 2.66
C PHE A 43 -7.42 -13.74 1.48
N TRP A 44 -8.47 -13.92 0.66
CA TRP A 44 -8.72 -13.11 -0.53
C TRP A 44 -10.21 -12.84 -0.77
N VAL A 45 -10.57 -11.58 -0.92
CA VAL A 45 -11.87 -11.13 -1.43
C VAL A 45 -11.87 -11.31 -2.94
N ARG A 46 -12.69 -12.24 -3.44
CA ARG A 46 -12.79 -12.51 -4.88
C ARG A 46 -13.76 -11.56 -5.56
N GLY A 47 -13.41 -11.10 -6.76
CA GLY A 47 -14.32 -10.36 -7.65
C GLY A 47 -14.56 -8.91 -7.25
N MET A 48 -13.66 -8.31 -6.45
CA MET A 48 -13.64 -6.85 -6.31
C MET A 48 -13.34 -6.24 -7.69
N PRO A 49 -14.19 -5.35 -8.23
CA PRO A 49 -13.94 -4.76 -9.54
C PRO A 49 -12.82 -3.71 -9.49
N ASP A 50 -11.91 -3.72 -10.46
CA ASP A 50 -10.92 -2.66 -10.60
C ASP A 50 -11.60 -1.33 -10.96
N ALA A 51 -11.12 -0.24 -10.36
CA ALA A 51 -11.54 1.11 -10.70
C ALA A 51 -10.35 2.06 -10.58
N ILE A 52 -9.91 2.66 -11.70
CA ILE A 52 -8.87 3.68 -11.70
C ILE A 52 -9.47 5.06 -11.46
N GLN A 53 -8.86 5.86 -10.59
CA GLN A 53 -9.29 7.25 -10.37
C GLN A 53 -9.06 8.11 -11.62
N ILE A 54 -10.04 8.93 -11.99
CA ILE A 54 -9.95 9.81 -13.16
C ILE A 54 -9.08 11.05 -12.87
N ASN A 55 -9.13 11.57 -11.64
CA ASN A 55 -8.38 12.75 -11.19
C ASN A 55 -7.55 12.45 -9.95
N SER A 56 -6.57 13.30 -9.65
CA SER A 56 -5.68 13.18 -8.49
C SER A 56 -6.38 13.21 -7.13
N TYR A 57 -7.61 13.73 -7.06
CA TYR A 57 -8.40 13.90 -5.83
C TYR A 57 -9.61 12.94 -5.75
N THR A 58 -9.71 11.99 -6.68
CA THR A 58 -10.89 11.10 -6.81
C THR A 58 -10.64 9.65 -6.37
N CYS A 59 -9.60 9.39 -5.57
CA CYS A 59 -9.35 8.07 -4.98
C CYS A 59 -10.58 7.54 -4.22
N GLY A 60 -11.20 8.39 -3.37
CA GLY A 60 -12.43 8.10 -2.63
C GLY A 60 -13.62 7.75 -3.54
N VAL A 61 -13.73 8.43 -4.69
CA VAL A 61 -14.79 8.16 -5.69
C VAL A 61 -14.56 6.83 -6.40
N ALA A 62 -13.31 6.50 -6.73
CA ALA A 62 -12.96 5.26 -7.40
C ALA A 62 -13.16 4.04 -6.49
N VAL A 63 -12.72 4.10 -5.22
CA VAL A 63 -13.01 3.02 -4.26
C VAL A 63 -14.51 2.88 -4.02
N PHE A 64 -15.25 4.00 -3.94
CA PHE A 64 -16.71 3.96 -3.85
C PHE A 64 -17.33 3.24 -5.05
N GLN A 65 -16.87 3.54 -6.26
CA GLN A 65 -17.35 2.92 -7.49
C GLN A 65 -17.08 1.41 -7.50
N SER A 66 -15.88 0.98 -7.10
CA SER A 66 -15.51 -0.44 -7.01
C SER A 66 -16.40 -1.19 -6.00
N VAL A 67 -16.56 -0.64 -4.79
CA VAL A 67 -17.41 -1.22 -3.74
C VAL A 67 -18.89 -1.24 -4.16
N ALA A 68 -19.40 -0.16 -4.76
CA ALA A 68 -20.76 -0.11 -5.28
C ALA A 68 -21.02 -1.24 -6.30
N GLN A 69 -20.10 -1.43 -7.25
CA GLN A 69 -20.20 -2.49 -8.27
C GLN A 69 -20.09 -3.89 -7.66
N TYR A 70 -19.26 -4.07 -6.63
CA TYR A 70 -19.18 -5.32 -5.87
C TYR A 70 -20.55 -5.72 -5.28
N PHE A 71 -21.35 -4.73 -4.88
CA PHE A 71 -22.73 -4.89 -4.43
C PHE A 71 -23.79 -4.66 -5.53
N ASN A 72 -23.40 -4.75 -6.81
CA ASN A 72 -24.27 -4.65 -7.98
C ASN A 72 -25.00 -3.30 -8.15
N HIS A 73 -24.36 -2.22 -7.67
CA HIS A 73 -24.76 -0.86 -7.95
C HIS A 73 -23.84 -0.23 -9.00
N TRP A 74 -24.40 0.10 -10.15
CA TRP A 74 -23.67 0.63 -11.29
C TRP A 74 -23.76 2.15 -11.37
N GLY A 75 -22.64 2.78 -11.72
CA GLY A 75 -22.56 4.21 -11.95
C GLY A 75 -21.17 4.65 -12.40
N TYR A 76 -21.10 5.91 -12.81
CA TYR A 76 -19.90 6.52 -13.36
C TYR A 76 -19.28 7.47 -12.35
N GLN A 77 -17.95 7.56 -12.33
CA GLN A 77 -17.24 8.42 -11.38
C GLN A 77 -17.62 9.89 -11.47
N GLU A 78 -18.00 10.41 -12.64
CA GLU A 78 -18.47 11.81 -12.74
C GLU A 78 -19.73 12.05 -11.90
N LYS A 79 -20.68 11.11 -11.94
CA LYS A 79 -21.90 11.18 -11.13
C LYS A 79 -21.58 10.99 -9.65
N TYR A 80 -20.77 10.00 -9.32
CA TYR A 80 -20.38 9.74 -7.94
C TYR A 80 -19.54 10.86 -7.33
N ALA A 81 -18.66 11.52 -8.09
CA ALA A 81 -17.92 12.68 -7.62
C ALA A 81 -18.86 13.82 -7.20
N LYS A 82 -19.92 14.07 -7.98
CA LYS A 82 -20.96 15.06 -7.63
C LYS A 82 -21.75 14.65 -6.38
N GLU A 83 -22.13 13.38 -6.28
CA GLU A 83 -22.92 12.86 -5.14
C GLU A 83 -22.14 12.82 -3.83
N LEU A 84 -20.85 12.49 -3.90
CA LEU A 84 -19.94 12.42 -2.76
C LEU A 84 -19.33 13.79 -2.44
N GLY A 85 -19.52 14.79 -3.29
CA GLY A 85 -18.99 16.14 -3.12
C GLY A 85 -17.47 16.19 -3.22
N ALA A 86 -16.88 15.37 -4.09
CA ALA A 86 -15.43 15.31 -4.24
C ALA A 86 -14.87 16.59 -4.88
N THR A 87 -13.85 17.20 -4.28
CA THR A 87 -13.22 18.44 -4.75
C THR A 87 -11.71 18.29 -4.89
N PRO A 88 -11.05 19.12 -5.73
CA PRO A 88 -9.59 19.16 -5.78
C PRO A 88 -8.91 19.52 -4.46
N ASP A 89 -9.59 20.31 -3.62
CA ASP A 89 -9.03 20.86 -2.38
C ASP A 89 -9.12 19.86 -1.21
N ASP A 90 -10.26 19.16 -1.09
CA ASP A 90 -10.55 18.29 0.06
C ASP A 90 -10.61 16.79 -0.30
N GLY A 91 -10.49 16.44 -1.58
CA GLY A 91 -10.70 15.05 -2.01
C GLY A 91 -12.13 14.59 -1.75
N THR A 92 -12.33 13.45 -1.09
CA THR A 92 -13.65 12.92 -0.74
C THR A 92 -13.72 12.61 0.75
N HIS A 93 -14.52 13.38 1.48
CA HIS A 93 -14.68 13.18 2.93
C HIS A 93 -15.23 11.78 3.27
N PRO A 94 -14.70 11.08 4.30
CA PRO A 94 -15.08 9.70 4.62
C PRO A 94 -16.58 9.57 4.97
N ALA A 95 -17.15 10.59 5.63
CA ALA A 95 -18.57 10.63 5.94
C ALA A 95 -19.46 10.67 4.68
N ALA A 96 -18.99 11.26 3.58
CA ALA A 96 -19.71 11.27 2.31
C ALA A 96 -19.71 9.88 1.67
N ILE A 97 -18.59 9.16 1.71
CA ILE A 97 -18.48 7.76 1.27
C ILE A 97 -19.48 6.88 2.03
N VAL A 98 -19.50 6.96 3.37
CA VAL A 98 -20.46 6.21 4.20
C VAL A 98 -21.90 6.55 3.85
N LYS A 99 -22.23 7.85 3.73
CA LYS A 99 -23.58 8.28 3.36
C LYS A 99 -23.98 7.74 2.00
N GLY A 100 -23.10 7.81 1.01
CA GLY A 100 -23.33 7.28 -0.33
C GLY A 100 -23.62 5.77 -0.30
N LEU A 101 -22.82 4.99 0.44
CA LEU A 101 -22.99 3.54 0.52
C LEU A 101 -24.30 3.16 1.23
N ARG A 102 -24.66 3.90 2.27
CA ARG A 102 -25.94 3.73 2.96
C ARG A 102 -27.13 4.06 2.06
N ASN A 103 -27.02 5.07 1.19
CA ASN A 103 -28.06 5.38 0.21
C ASN A 103 -28.25 4.26 -0.83
N LEU A 104 -27.25 3.41 -1.05
CA LEU A 104 -27.37 2.20 -1.86
C LEU A 104 -28.02 1.02 -1.11
N GLY A 105 -28.35 1.18 0.18
CA GLY A 105 -28.93 0.13 1.01
C GLY A 105 -27.91 -0.77 1.71
N LEU A 106 -26.63 -0.39 1.72
CA LEU A 106 -25.56 -1.10 2.41
C LEU A 106 -25.41 -0.62 3.85
N SER A 107 -24.94 -1.50 4.75
CA SER A 107 -24.40 -1.04 6.03
C SER A 107 -22.99 -0.52 5.80
N ALA A 108 -22.66 0.65 6.33
CA ALA A 108 -21.34 1.23 6.24
C ALA A 108 -21.09 2.11 7.47
N ASP A 109 -19.92 1.98 8.09
CA ASP A 109 -19.54 2.74 9.28
C ASP A 109 -18.06 3.12 9.21
N ILE A 110 -17.74 4.36 9.56
CA ILE A 110 -16.37 4.77 9.88
C ILE A 110 -16.02 4.18 11.25
N ARG A 111 -14.87 3.55 11.34
CA ARG A 111 -14.31 3.01 12.58
C ARG A 111 -12.87 3.45 12.70
N GLU A 112 -12.47 3.89 13.89
CA GLU A 112 -11.15 4.45 14.19
C GLU A 112 -10.45 3.62 15.28
N GLY A 113 -9.14 3.79 15.43
CA GLY A 113 -8.36 3.06 16.44
C GLY A 113 -8.34 1.55 16.22
N LEU A 114 -8.50 1.11 14.97
CA LEU A 114 -8.54 -0.30 14.63
C LEU A 114 -7.14 -0.93 14.67
N SER A 115 -7.12 -2.24 14.88
CA SER A 115 -5.93 -3.08 14.71
C SER A 115 -6.00 -3.86 13.40
N LEU A 116 -4.85 -4.32 12.91
CA LEU A 116 -4.78 -5.25 11.79
C LEU A 116 -5.65 -6.50 12.02
N GLY A 117 -5.70 -6.99 13.26
CA GLY A 117 -6.53 -8.14 13.62
C GLY A 117 -8.03 -7.89 13.41
N GLN A 118 -8.49 -6.67 13.71
CA GLN A 118 -9.90 -6.30 13.54
C GLN A 118 -10.29 -6.18 12.06
N ILE A 119 -9.51 -5.48 11.24
CA ILE A 119 -9.82 -5.38 9.79
C ILE A 119 -9.72 -6.73 9.08
N LYS A 120 -8.77 -7.60 9.48
CA LYS A 120 -8.69 -8.98 8.99
C LYS A 120 -9.90 -9.83 9.44
N ALA A 121 -10.43 -9.58 10.64
CA ALA A 121 -11.65 -10.24 11.12
C ALA A 121 -12.89 -9.76 10.37
N ASP A 122 -12.99 -8.46 10.06
CA ASP A 122 -14.09 -7.92 9.24
C ASP A 122 -14.12 -8.56 7.84
N LEU A 123 -12.96 -8.70 7.18
CA LEU A 123 -12.87 -9.41 5.91
C LEU A 123 -13.35 -10.88 5.99
N LYS A 124 -12.91 -11.61 7.01
CA LYS A 124 -13.36 -13.00 7.23
C LYS A 124 -14.86 -13.10 7.51
N ALA A 125 -15.46 -12.04 8.07
CA ALA A 125 -16.89 -11.93 8.29
C ALA A 125 -17.68 -11.55 7.00
N GLY A 126 -17.01 -11.46 5.85
CA GLY A 126 -17.63 -11.14 4.57
C GLY A 126 -17.88 -9.64 4.37
N LYS A 127 -17.27 -8.78 5.19
CA LYS A 127 -17.36 -7.32 5.02
C LYS A 127 -16.31 -6.83 4.03
N VAL A 128 -16.57 -5.69 3.40
CA VAL A 128 -15.59 -4.93 2.61
C VAL A 128 -14.97 -3.87 3.51
N VAL A 129 -13.68 -3.61 3.34
CA VAL A 129 -12.92 -2.65 4.16
C VAL A 129 -12.22 -1.68 3.23
N ILE A 130 -12.64 -0.41 3.26
CA ILE A 130 -11.90 0.70 2.67
C ILE A 130 -10.98 1.25 3.75
N VAL A 131 -9.70 1.39 3.45
CA VAL A 131 -8.67 1.99 4.32
C VAL A 131 -8.27 3.35 3.77
N ASP A 132 -7.84 4.21 4.67
CA ASP A 132 -7.34 5.55 4.37
C ASP A 132 -5.97 5.73 5.02
N TYR A 133 -4.95 6.05 4.23
CA TYR A 133 -3.55 6.02 4.65
C TYR A 133 -2.66 6.93 3.78
N GLN A 134 -1.47 7.25 4.28
CA GLN A 134 -0.48 8.02 3.54
C GLN A 134 0.19 7.17 2.44
N ALA A 135 -0.10 7.46 1.17
CA ALA A 135 0.35 6.66 0.04
C ALA A 135 1.74 7.06 -0.47
N TRP A 136 2.01 8.37 -0.52
CA TRP A 136 3.18 8.90 -1.21
C TRP A 136 4.20 9.48 -0.26
N ASN A 137 5.45 9.40 -0.68
CA ASN A 137 6.56 10.11 -0.04
C ASN A 137 7.40 10.78 -1.13
N HIS A 138 6.74 11.62 -1.94
CA HIS A 138 7.36 12.24 -3.12
C HIS A 138 8.33 13.37 -2.76
N LYS A 139 8.42 13.77 -1.49
CA LYS A 139 9.25 14.88 -1.05
C LYS A 139 10.23 14.39 0.03
N SER A 140 11.49 14.26 -0.40
CA SER A 140 12.74 14.00 0.35
C SER A 140 13.02 12.58 0.85
N LYS A 141 14.18 12.06 0.42
CA LYS A 141 14.88 10.94 1.08
C LYS A 141 14.96 11.25 2.57
N GLY A 142 14.21 10.53 3.40
CA GLY A 142 14.27 10.65 4.87
C GLY A 142 12.98 11.03 5.59
N LYS A 143 11.86 11.30 4.90
CA LYS A 143 10.56 11.42 5.59
C LYS A 143 10.06 10.06 6.08
N VAL A 144 9.58 10.02 7.32
CA VAL A 144 9.00 8.85 7.97
C VAL A 144 7.49 8.95 7.84
N TYR A 145 6.83 7.94 7.27
CA TYR A 145 5.38 7.93 7.03
C TYR A 145 4.56 8.27 8.28
N SER A 146 5.04 7.84 9.46
CA SER A 146 4.41 8.14 10.76
C SER A 146 4.28 9.63 11.11
N THR A 147 4.90 10.50 10.31
CA THR A 147 4.87 11.97 10.48
C THR A 147 4.40 12.70 9.22
N GLU A 148 4.09 11.99 8.14
CA GLU A 148 3.50 12.55 6.92
C GLU A 148 1.98 12.60 7.06
N TRP A 149 1.34 13.63 6.52
CA TRP A 149 -0.11 13.81 6.61
C TRP A 149 -0.72 14.38 5.34
N GLU A 150 0.09 14.76 4.35
CA GLU A 150 -0.36 15.53 3.19
C GLU A 150 -0.63 14.68 1.94
N ASP A 151 -0.40 13.36 2.01
CA ASP A 151 -0.49 12.43 0.89
C ASP A 151 -1.52 11.31 1.19
N GLY A 152 -2.68 11.72 1.71
CA GLY A 152 -3.86 10.88 2.01
C GLY A 152 -4.39 10.11 0.80
N HIS A 153 -4.86 8.88 1.03
CA HIS A 153 -5.27 7.99 -0.05
C HIS A 153 -6.16 6.84 0.41
N TYR A 154 -7.27 6.67 -0.31
CA TYR A 154 -8.17 5.54 -0.11
C TYR A 154 -7.77 4.33 -0.96
N SER A 155 -7.84 3.14 -0.37
CA SER A 155 -7.78 1.86 -1.10
C SER A 155 -8.68 0.81 -0.44
N ILE A 156 -8.94 -0.31 -1.13
CA ILE A 156 -9.77 -1.39 -0.59
C ILE A 156 -8.85 -2.55 -0.17
N LEU A 157 -8.96 -2.97 1.09
CA LEU A 157 -8.25 -4.16 1.56
C LEU A 157 -8.93 -5.41 1.01
N VAL A 158 -8.28 -6.08 0.06
CA VAL A 158 -8.82 -7.27 -0.63
C VAL A 158 -8.15 -8.57 -0.20
N GLY A 159 -7.08 -8.51 0.58
CA GLY A 159 -6.47 -9.72 1.10
C GLY A 159 -5.38 -9.48 2.12
N TYR A 160 -4.90 -10.56 2.71
CA TYR A 160 -3.74 -10.52 3.58
C TYR A 160 -3.06 -11.89 3.66
N ASN A 161 -1.81 -11.88 4.12
CA ASN A 161 -1.18 -13.05 4.72
C ASN A 161 -0.57 -12.68 6.09
N SER A 162 0.32 -13.52 6.62
CA SER A 162 1.00 -13.25 7.90
C SER A 162 1.83 -11.95 7.89
N GLN A 163 2.32 -11.50 6.74
CA GLN A 163 3.26 -10.38 6.62
C GLN A 163 2.72 -9.20 5.80
N LEU A 164 1.83 -9.45 4.85
CA LEU A 164 1.39 -8.50 3.84
C LEU A 164 -0.11 -8.24 3.92
N LEU A 165 -0.48 -7.02 3.55
CA LEU A 165 -1.82 -6.60 3.15
C LEU A 165 -1.84 -6.42 1.64
N PHE A 166 -2.94 -6.78 1.00
CA PHE A 166 -3.15 -6.64 -0.44
C PHE A 166 -4.30 -5.65 -0.68
N LEU A 167 -4.05 -4.67 -1.55
CA LEU A 167 -4.91 -3.50 -1.75
C LEU A 167 -5.33 -3.40 -3.22
N GLU A 168 -6.65 -3.33 -3.44
CA GLU A 168 -7.21 -2.80 -4.68
C GLU A 168 -7.11 -1.29 -4.59
N ASP A 169 -6.13 -0.73 -5.31
CA ASP A 169 -5.70 0.66 -5.19
C ASP A 169 -6.08 1.43 -6.47
N PRO A 170 -6.89 2.50 -6.35
CA PRO A 170 -7.39 3.24 -7.50
C PRO A 170 -6.31 4.03 -8.27
N SER A 171 -5.07 4.09 -7.80
CA SER A 171 -3.93 4.64 -8.55
C SER A 171 -3.28 3.61 -9.48
N THR A 172 -3.70 2.35 -9.45
CA THR A 172 -3.17 1.26 -10.27
C THR A 172 -4.32 0.53 -10.98
N LEU A 173 -4.05 -0.09 -12.13
CA LEU A 173 -5.07 -0.80 -12.90
C LEU A 173 -4.55 -2.17 -13.31
N GLY A 174 -5.37 -3.22 -13.14
CA GLY A 174 -5.05 -4.59 -13.54
C GLY A 174 -3.99 -5.27 -12.67
N THR A 175 -3.66 -4.70 -11.52
CA THR A 175 -2.70 -5.26 -10.57
C THR A 175 -3.12 -4.91 -9.14
N ILE A 176 -2.64 -5.73 -8.19
CA ILE A 176 -2.93 -5.55 -6.77
C ILE A 176 -1.71 -5.00 -6.07
N GLY A 177 -1.90 -3.89 -5.35
CA GLY A 177 -0.89 -3.31 -4.48
C GLY A 177 -0.66 -4.16 -3.24
N TYR A 178 0.50 -4.03 -2.61
CA TYR A 178 0.76 -4.66 -1.32
C TYR A 178 1.62 -3.77 -0.43
N LEU A 179 1.41 -3.91 0.88
CA LEU A 179 2.23 -3.30 1.93
C LEU A 179 2.55 -4.36 2.97
N THR A 180 3.72 -4.29 3.59
CA THR A 180 3.95 -5.05 4.83
C THR A 180 3.05 -4.53 5.94
N ASN A 181 2.75 -5.38 6.92
CA ASN A 181 1.98 -4.98 8.10
C ASN A 181 2.58 -3.74 8.78
N THR A 182 3.91 -3.67 8.89
CA THR A 182 4.63 -2.54 9.50
C THR A 182 4.49 -1.28 8.67
N GLU A 183 4.75 -1.36 7.36
CA GLU A 183 4.61 -0.20 6.47
C GLU A 183 3.19 0.36 6.47
N PHE A 184 2.18 -0.50 6.46
CA PHE A 184 0.80 -0.04 6.52
C PHE A 184 0.51 0.66 7.86
N LEU A 185 0.90 0.07 8.99
CA LEU A 185 0.71 0.67 10.31
C LEU A 185 1.38 2.05 10.44
N ASP A 186 2.58 2.21 9.88
CA ASP A 186 3.28 3.49 9.87
C ASP A 186 2.60 4.56 8.99
N ARG A 187 1.69 4.15 8.09
CA ARG A 187 0.99 5.02 7.15
C ARG A 187 -0.47 5.25 7.51
N TRP A 188 -1.02 4.48 8.45
CA TRP A 188 -2.47 4.33 8.63
C TRP A 188 -3.09 5.48 9.42
N HIS A 189 -2.97 6.68 8.89
CA HIS A 189 -3.54 7.89 9.41
C HIS A 189 -3.75 8.88 8.28
N ASP A 190 -4.73 9.76 8.47
CA ASP A 190 -4.98 10.90 7.59
C ASP A 190 -5.74 12.00 8.35
N TYR A 191 -6.02 13.12 7.70
CA TYR A 191 -6.84 14.17 8.28
C TYR A 191 -7.82 14.77 7.29
N GLU A 192 -8.90 15.33 7.85
CA GLU A 192 -9.87 16.13 7.12
C GLU A 192 -9.99 17.51 7.74
N THR A 193 -10.50 18.48 6.97
CA THR A 193 -10.87 19.80 7.51
C THR A 193 -12.37 19.85 7.79
N GLU A 194 -12.75 19.78 9.07
CA GLU A 194 -14.14 19.85 9.51
C GLU A 194 -14.42 21.17 10.23
N GLY A 195 -15.33 21.99 9.69
CA GLY A 195 -15.69 23.28 10.27
C GLY A 195 -14.49 24.24 10.39
N GLY A 196 -13.54 24.16 9.46
CA GLY A 196 -12.31 24.95 9.46
C GLY A 196 -11.25 24.46 10.45
N LYS A 197 -11.40 23.27 11.02
CA LYS A 197 -10.45 22.65 11.94
C LYS A 197 -9.99 21.30 11.42
N ARG A 198 -8.71 21.01 11.61
CA ARG A 198 -8.14 19.69 11.34
C ARG A 198 -8.77 18.65 12.28
N ARG A 199 -9.31 17.58 11.71
CA ARG A 199 -9.72 16.36 12.40
C ARG A 199 -8.86 15.22 11.89
N GLU A 200 -8.12 14.60 12.80
CA GLU A 200 -7.27 13.47 12.48
C GLU A 200 -8.06 12.16 12.58
N TYR A 201 -7.75 11.25 11.67
CA TYR A 201 -8.24 9.89 11.62
C TYR A 201 -7.04 8.97 11.79
N VAL A 202 -6.98 8.24 12.89
CA VAL A 202 -5.89 7.28 13.17
C VAL A 202 -6.44 5.88 13.16
N HIS A 203 -5.80 5.01 12.37
CA HIS A 203 -6.22 3.64 12.12
C HIS A 203 -7.70 3.56 11.73
N MET A 204 -8.08 4.39 10.76
CA MET A 204 -9.46 4.51 10.29
C MET A 204 -9.74 3.56 9.12
N ALA A 205 -10.91 2.93 9.16
CA ALA A 205 -11.45 2.25 8.00
C ALA A 205 -12.96 2.49 7.89
N ILE A 206 -13.45 2.49 6.66
CA ILE A 206 -14.88 2.35 6.38
C ILE A 206 -15.15 0.86 6.22
N VAL A 207 -16.01 0.32 7.09
CA VAL A 207 -16.38 -1.10 7.10
C VAL A 207 -17.78 -1.26 6.55
N ILE A 208 -17.93 -2.03 5.48
CA ILE A 208 -19.16 -2.16 4.69
C ILE A 208 -19.70 -3.59 4.81
N GLY A 209 -20.97 -3.73 5.12
CA GLY A 209 -21.70 -5.00 5.11
C GLY A 209 -22.89 -4.97 4.16
N GLY A 210 -23.08 -6.07 3.46
CA GLY A 210 -24.17 -6.32 2.52
C GLY A 210 -24.01 -7.71 1.92
N PRO A 211 -25.04 -8.25 1.25
CA PRO A 211 -24.90 -9.52 0.55
C PRO A 211 -23.98 -9.32 -0.67
N PRO A 212 -22.82 -9.99 -0.77
CA PRO A 212 -21.98 -9.89 -1.95
C PRO A 212 -22.75 -10.42 -3.16
N THR A 213 -22.88 -9.60 -4.19
CA THR A 213 -23.52 -9.99 -5.44
C THR A 213 -22.44 -10.43 -6.41
N ARG A 214 -22.37 -11.74 -6.65
CA ARG A 214 -21.45 -12.27 -7.63
C ARG A 214 -21.92 -11.84 -9.03
N GLN A 215 -21.13 -11.00 -9.68
CA GLN A 215 -21.37 -10.65 -11.08
C GLN A 215 -21.32 -11.91 -11.94
N PRO A 216 -22.26 -12.09 -12.89
CA PRO A 216 -22.22 -13.22 -13.81
C PRO A 216 -20.95 -13.15 -14.66
N LEU A 217 -20.34 -14.30 -14.94
CA LEU A 217 -19.15 -14.37 -15.79
C LEU A 217 -19.45 -13.97 -17.25
N PHE A 218 -20.69 -14.17 -17.67
CA PHE A 218 -21.16 -13.90 -19.02
C PHE A 218 -22.54 -13.25 -18.95
N THR A 219 -22.72 -12.19 -19.72
CA THR A 219 -24.00 -11.51 -19.94
C THR A 219 -24.23 -11.46 -21.44
N HIS A 220 -25.46 -11.72 -21.89
CA HIS A 220 -25.86 -11.56 -23.28
C HIS A 220 -25.82 -10.06 -23.65
N ILE A 221 -25.21 -9.72 -24.77
CA ILE A 221 -25.21 -8.35 -25.32
C ILE A 221 -26.20 -8.36 -26.48
N ASP A 222 -27.28 -7.58 -26.35
CA ASP A 222 -28.26 -7.32 -27.42
C ASP A 222 -27.80 -6.16 -28.33
#